data_AF-M6FVL4-F1
#
_entry.id   AF-M6FVL4-F1
#
_cell.length_a   1.000
_cell.length_b   1.000
_cell.length_c   1.000
_cell.angle_alpha   90.00
_cell.angle_beta   90.00
_cell.angle_gamma   90.00
#
_symmetry.space_group_name_H-M   'P 1'
#
loop_
_entity.id
_entity.type
_entity.pdbx_description
1 polymer ?
#
loop_
_entity_poly.entity_id
_entity_poly.type
_entity_poly.pdbx_seq_one_letter_code
_entity_poly.pdbx_strand_id
1 'polypeptide(L)' 'MNSEPFIDKLKEGDLIFQETFSEQGKAIKIATKSRYTHVGIIFKYKEKLRVLEAVEPVKITEIRNFISRGKTNIL' A
#
# COMPACT_ATOMS: atom_id res chain seq x y z
N MET A 1 4.22 13.05 12.20
CA MET A 1 4.41 13.78 10.93
C MET A 1 3.12 13.68 10.13
N ASN A 2 2.49 14.83 9.84
CA ASN A 2 1.19 14.86 9.15
C ASN A 2 1.36 14.37 7.72
N SER A 3 0.77 13.21 7.40
CA SER A 3 0.75 12.62 6.05
C SER A 3 -0.25 13.31 5.10
N GLU A 4 -1.03 14.28 5.61
CA GLU A 4 -2.02 15.06 4.85
C GLU A 4 -1.46 15.63 3.53
N PRO A 5 -0.26 16.27 3.48
CA PRO A 5 0.22 16.92 2.25
C PRO A 5 0.54 15.95 1.10
N PHE A 6 0.70 14.66 1.40
CA PHE A 6 0.99 13.63 0.40
C PHE A 6 -0.29 13.02 -0.18
N ILE A 7 -1.31 12.81 0.66
CA ILE A 7 -2.59 12.22 0.22
C ILE A 7 -3.26 13.09 -0.84
N ASP A 8 -3.13 14.41 -0.73
CA ASP A 8 -3.71 15.37 -1.67
C ASP A 8 -3.10 15.30 -3.09
N LYS A 9 -1.91 14.68 -3.23
CA LYS A 9 -1.25 14.49 -4.54
C LYS A 9 -1.66 13.18 -5.21
N LEU A 10 -2.28 12.26 -4.47
CA LEU A 10 -2.68 10.95 -4.98
C LEU A 10 -3.85 11.09 -5.95
N LYS A 11 -3.83 10.26 -6.99
CA LYS A 11 -4.86 10.19 -8.00
C LYS A 11 -5.41 8.78 -8.11
N GLU A 12 -6.66 8.70 -8.56
CA GLU A 12 -7.24 7.43 -8.95
C GLU A 12 -6.43 6.80 -10.09
N GLY A 13 -6.14 5.51 -9.96
CA GLY A 13 -5.24 4.75 -10.84
C GLY A 13 -3.81 4.63 -10.35
N ASP A 14 -3.38 5.44 -9.37
CA ASP A 14 -2.01 5.36 -8.84
C ASP A 14 -1.76 3.98 -8.20
N LEU A 15 -0.57 3.42 -8.43
CA LEU A 15 -0.11 2.20 -7.75
C LEU A 15 0.66 2.57 -6.48
N ILE A 16 0.34 1.92 -5.38
CA ILE A 16 1.02 2.08 -4.09
C ILE A 16 1.70 0.78 -3.69
N PHE A 17 3.01 0.84 -3.44
CA PHE A 17 3.84 -0.31 -3.10
C PHE A 17 4.28 -0.25 -1.64
N GLN A 18 4.38 -1.40 -0.98
CA GLN A 18 4.94 -1.51 0.36
C GLN A 18 6.02 -2.59 0.44
N GLU A 19 6.99 -2.36 1.31
CA GLU A 19 7.86 -3.40 1.86
C GLU A 19 7.22 -3.91 3.16
N THR A 20 6.94 -5.22 3.25
CA THR A 20 6.41 -5.84 4.48
C THR A 20 7.50 -6.69 5.15
N PHE A 21 7.27 -7.04 6.42
CA PHE A 21 8.17 -7.85 7.24
C PHE A 21 7.67 -9.28 7.51
N SER A 22 6.54 -9.68 6.92
CA SER A 22 6.03 -11.05 7.06
C SER A 22 7.01 -12.07 6.46
N GLU A 23 6.90 -13.34 6.86
CA GLU A 23 7.70 -14.43 6.28
C GLU A 23 7.45 -14.57 4.78
N GLN A 24 6.21 -14.42 4.34
CA GLN A 24 5.85 -14.37 2.92
C GLN A 24 6.54 -13.19 2.23
N GLY A 25 6.57 -12.01 2.88
CA GLY A 25 7.29 -10.84 2.38
C GLY A 25 8.78 -11.11 2.20
N LYS A 26 9.43 -11.82 3.13
CA LYS A 26 10.85 -12.24 2.98
C LYS A 26 11.04 -13.14 1.76
N ALA A 27 10.15 -14.13 1.57
CA ALA A 27 10.21 -15.02 0.41
C ALA A 27 10.06 -14.25 -0.92
N ILE A 28 9.11 -13.29 -0.99
CA ILE A 28 8.92 -12.44 -2.17
C ILE A 28 10.17 -11.63 -2.48
N LYS A 29 10.83 -11.03 -1.48
CA LYS A 29 12.08 -10.27 -1.70
C LYS A 29 13.18 -11.15 -2.30
N ILE A 30 13.36 -12.34 -1.76
CA ILE A 30 14.40 -13.28 -2.21
C ILE A 30 14.11 -13.72 -3.65
N ALA A 31 12.87 -14.10 -3.95
CA ALA A 31 12.47 -14.59 -5.25
C ALA A 31 12.52 -13.51 -6.35
N THR A 32 12.11 -12.28 -6.02
CA THR A 32 11.97 -11.18 -7.00
C THR A 32 13.18 -10.26 -7.06
N LYS A 33 14.11 -10.35 -6.09
CA LYS A 33 15.20 -9.39 -5.88
C LYS A 33 14.73 -7.93 -5.79
N SER A 34 13.49 -7.72 -5.32
CA SER A 34 12.87 -6.41 -5.12
C SER A 34 12.59 -6.18 -3.64
N ARG A 35 12.63 -4.91 -3.21
CA ARG A 35 12.19 -4.53 -1.85
C ARG A 35 10.66 -4.54 -1.70
N TYR A 36 9.92 -4.42 -2.80
CA TYR A 36 8.47 -4.34 -2.77
C TYR A 36 7.87 -5.74 -2.67
N THR A 37 6.99 -5.92 -1.69
CA THR A 37 6.39 -7.23 -1.38
C THR A 37 4.89 -7.25 -1.53
N HIS A 38 4.25 -6.08 -1.66
CA HIS A 38 2.81 -5.95 -1.84
C HIS A 38 2.49 -4.66 -2.56
N VAL A 39 1.36 -4.65 -3.27
CA VAL A 39 0.89 -3.54 -4.08
C VAL A 39 -0.63 -3.43 -3.97
N GLY A 40 -1.13 -2.21 -4.10
CA GLY A 40 -2.54 -1.95 -4.34
C GLY A 40 -2.72 -0.83 -5.36
N ILE A 41 -3.96 -0.64 -5.81
CA ILE A 41 -4.35 0.48 -6.68
C ILE A 41 -5.19 1.47 -5.89
N ILE A 42 -4.86 2.75 -6.00
CA ILE A 42 -5.63 3.84 -5.44
C ILE A 42 -6.85 4.08 -6.33
N PHE A 43 -8.03 4.14 -5.73
CA PHE A 43 -9.27 4.40 -6.46
C PHE A 43 -10.25 5.19 -5.60
N LYS A 44 -11.20 5.85 -6.26
CA LYS A 44 -12.23 6.64 -5.58
C LYS A 44 -13.39 5.72 -5.20
N TYR A 45 -13.63 5.61 -3.89
CA TYR A 45 -14.75 4.84 -3.35
C TYR A 45 -15.54 5.68 -2.35
N LYS A 46 -16.83 5.90 -2.63
CA LYS A 46 -17.72 6.75 -1.82
C LYS A 46 -17.09 8.13 -1.55
N GLU A 47 -16.69 8.80 -2.63
CA GLU A 47 -16.06 10.13 -2.61
C GLU A 47 -14.70 10.24 -1.88
N LYS A 48 -14.09 9.12 -1.47
CA LYS A 48 -12.79 9.13 -0.80
C LYS A 48 -11.80 8.22 -1.51
N LEU A 49 -10.53 8.62 -1.54
CA LEU A 49 -9.47 7.74 -2.02
C LEU A 49 -9.28 6.56 -1.05
N ARG A 50 -9.15 5.36 -1.61
CA ARG A 50 -8.95 4.08 -0.94
C ARG A 50 -7.96 3.25 -1.73
N VAL A 51 -7.46 2.17 -1.13
CA VAL A 51 -6.61 1.19 -1.79
C VAL A 51 -7.42 -0.09 -2.02
N LEU A 52 -7.53 -0.53 -3.27
CA LEU A 52 -8.00 -1.86 -3.62
C LEU A 52 -6.79 -2.81 -3.63
N GLU A 53 -6.85 -3.89 -2.86
CA GLU A 53 -5.75 -4.83 -2.71
C GLU A 53 -6.22 -6.28 -2.63
N ALA A 54 -5.35 -7.21 -3.04
CA ALA A 54 -5.58 -8.64 -2.94
C ALA A 54 -4.79 -9.20 -1.74
N VAL A 55 -5.46 -9.45 -0.62
CA VAL A 55 -4.87 -10.03 0.60
C VAL A 55 -5.70 -11.20 1.14
N GLU A 56 -6.45 -11.84 0.25
CA GLU A 56 -7.37 -12.95 0.53
C GLU A 56 -8.46 -12.64 1.59
N PRO A 57 -9.66 -12.18 1.18
CA PRO A 57 -10.08 -11.87 -0.20
C PRO A 57 -9.55 -10.51 -0.68
N VAL A 58 -9.93 -10.12 -1.90
CA VAL A 58 -9.80 -8.73 -2.36
C VAL A 58 -10.61 -7.82 -1.45
N LYS A 59 -10.02 -6.70 -1.03
CA LYS A 59 -10.70 -5.75 -0.12
C LYS A 59 -10.34 -4.29 -0.39
N ILE A 60 -11.19 -3.42 0.13
CA ILE A 60 -11.02 -1.96 0.10
C ILE A 60 -10.46 -1.51 1.45
N THR A 61 -9.28 -0.89 1.43
CA THR A 61 -8.56 -0.47 2.62
C THR A 61 -8.37 1.04 2.63
N GLU A 62 -8.45 1.66 3.81
CA GLU A 62 -8.09 3.07 3.96
C GLU A 62 -6.60 3.29 3.70
N ILE A 63 -6.23 4.35 2.97
CA ILE A 63 -4.82 4.58 2.59
C ILE A 63 -3.89 4.59 3.81
N ARG A 64 -4.33 5.20 4.92
CA ARG A 64 -3.57 5.22 6.19
C ARG A 64 -3.34 3.80 6.76
N ASN A 65 -4.35 2.95 6.68
CA ASN A 65 -4.27 1.56 7.14
C ASN A 65 -3.42 0.69 6.19
N PHE A 66 -3.37 1.03 4.91
CA PHE A 66 -2.44 0.38 3.97
C PHE A 66 -1.00 0.77 4.31
N ILE A 67 -0.72 2.07 4.44
CA ILE A 67 0.62 2.61 4.74
C ILE A 67 1.14 2.07 6.08
N SER A 68 0.30 1.98 7.10
CA SER A 68 0.74 1.55 8.45
C SER A 68 1.19 0.09 8.54
N ARG A 69 0.82 -0.77 7.57
CA ARG A 69 1.28 -2.17 7.51
C ARG A 69 2.63 -2.34 6.82
N GLY A 70 3.06 -1.33 6.08
CA GLY A 70 4.39 -1.30 5.50
C GLY A 70 5.45 -1.18 6.60
N LYS A 71 6.68 -1.57 6.27
CA LYS A 71 7.86 -1.27 7.08
C LYS A 71 7.87 0.21 7.40
N THR A 72 7.87 0.53 8.69
CA THR A 72 8.03 1.90 9.16
C THR A 72 9.39 2.42 8.69
N ASN A 73 9.39 3.24 7.64
CA ASN A 73 10.38 4.28 7.42
C ASN A 73 9.78 5.35 6.49
N ILE A 74 9.54 6.50 7.13
CA ILE A 74 9.56 7.89 6.67
C ILE A 74 9.20 8.12 5.18
N LEU A 75 8.07 8.82 4.98
CA LEU A 75 7.78 9.60 3.76
C LEU A 75 9.02 10.40 3.32
#